data_AF-A0A170VLD3-F1
#
_entry.id   AF-A0A170VLD3-F1
#
_cell.length_a   1.000
_cell.length_b   1.000
_cell.length_c   1.000
_cell.angle_alpha   90.00
_cell.angle_beta   90.00
_cell.angle_gamma   90.00
#
_symmetry.space_group_name_H-M   'P 1'
#
loop_
_entity.id
_entity.type
_entity.pdbx_description
1 polymer ?
#
loop_
_entity_poly.entity_id
_entity_poly.type
_entity_poly.pdbx_seq_one_letter_code
_entity_poly.pdbx_strand_id
1 'polypeptide(L)'
;DNLRMAFAALDCTKHQTLCSLYEVTGYPTFKYFHYYNKATDEYTGGRKKADFLTYMRLKDEDRSTRDIPTEPEPMPVWSDITGSDRILQITDSNHLQILNKHKSALVMFLILVVQRVTN
;
A
#
# COMPACT_ATOMS: atom_id res chain seq x y z
N ASP A 1 11.46 -6.54 15.36
CA ASP A 1 10.21 -5.87 15.79
C ASP A 1 10.04 -4.53 15.10
N ASN A 2 9.15 -4.47 14.11
CA ASN A 2 8.74 -3.20 13.49
C ASN A 2 7.39 -2.79 14.09
N LEU A 3 7.43 -2.15 15.26
CA LEU A 3 6.25 -1.63 15.95
C LEU A 3 5.74 -0.38 15.21
N ARG A 4 4.96 -0.57 14.14
CA ARG A 4 4.37 0.53 13.34
C ARG A 4 3.14 1.17 14.00
N MET A 5 2.72 0.68 15.17
CA MET A 5 1.60 1.22 15.94
C MET A 5 2.10 1.89 17.22
N ALA A 6 1.73 3.15 17.43
CA ALA A 6 2.02 3.90 18.64
C ALA A 6 0.76 4.58 19.18
N PHE A 7 0.61 4.57 20.51
CA PHE A 7 -0.37 5.39 21.22
C PHE A 7 0.38 6.55 21.88
N ALA A 8 -0.05 7.78 21.60
CA ALA A 8 0.60 8.99 22.08
C ALA A 8 -0.42 9.93 22.73
N ALA A 9 0.06 10.76 23.66
CA ALA A 9 -0.69 11.84 24.27
C ALA A 9 0.03 13.17 24.03
N LEU A 10 -0.74 14.23 23.76
CA LEU A 10 -0.24 15.60 23.58
C LEU A 10 -0.92 16.52 24.58
N ASP A 11 -0.13 17.26 25.35
CA ASP A 11 -0.62 18.26 26.29
C ASP A 11 -0.89 19.59 25.57
N CYS A 12 -2.14 19.84 25.22
CA CYS A 12 -2.54 21.06 24.52
C CYS A 12 -2.43 22.33 25.36
N THR A 13 -2.26 22.24 26.69
CA THR A 13 -1.99 23.42 27.52
C THR A 13 -0.59 23.99 27.24
N LYS A 14 0.35 23.11 26.89
CA LYS A 14 1.75 23.44 26.56
C LYS A 14 2.01 23.56 25.06
N HIS A 15 1.24 22.85 24.23
CA HIS A 15 1.47 22.76 22.78
C HIS A 15 0.30 23.31 21.95
N GLN A 16 -0.18 24.51 22.29
CA GLN A 16 -1.37 25.13 21.71
C GLN A 16 -1.31 25.23 20.17
N THR A 17 -0.15 25.63 19.60
CA THR A 17 0.02 25.73 18.14
C THR A 17 -0.20 24.41 17.41
N LEU A 18 0.27 23.28 17.98
CA LEU A 18 0.06 21.95 17.40
C LEU A 18 -1.42 21.55 17.48
N CYS A 19 -2.08 21.84 18.59
CA CYS A 19 -3.49 21.51 18.76
C CYS A 19 -4.39 22.34 17.83
N SER A 20 -4.06 23.62 17.60
CA SER A 20 -4.73 24.45 16.58
C SER A 20 -4.47 23.95 15.16
N LEU A 21 -3.23 23.56 14.82
CA LEU A 21 -2.88 23.01 13.50
C LEU A 21 -3.71 21.77 13.15
N TYR A 22 -3.96 20.92 14.14
CA TYR A 22 -4.78 19.71 13.98
C TYR A 22 -6.26 19.94 14.35
N GLU A 23 -6.71 21.19 14.44
CA GLU A 23 -8.11 21.56 14.64
C GLU A 23 -8.77 20.89 15.86
N VAL A 24 -8.05 20.83 16.98
CA VAL A 24 -8.59 20.31 18.24
C VAL A 24 -9.47 21.37 18.89
N THR A 25 -10.80 21.18 18.83
CA THR A 25 -11.79 22.13 19.34
C THR A 25 -12.43 21.71 20.67
N GLY A 26 -12.18 20.47 21.13
CA GLY A 26 -12.69 19.94 22.39
C GLY A 26 -11.78 18.87 22.98
N TYR A 27 -12.00 18.51 24.24
CA TYR A 27 -11.16 17.55 24.96
C TYR A 27 -11.99 16.48 25.68
N PRO A 28 -11.58 15.21 25.68
CA PRO A 28 -10.49 14.65 24.87
C PRO A 28 -10.87 14.51 23.39
N THR A 29 -9.89 14.67 22.49
CA THR A 29 -10.02 14.41 21.04
C THR A 29 -9.00 13.36 20.62
N PHE A 30 -9.41 12.38 19.83
CA PHE A 30 -8.55 11.33 19.31
C PHE A 30 -8.44 11.47 17.79
N LYS A 31 -7.22 11.59 17.27
CA LYS A 31 -6.96 11.62 15.83
C LYS A 31 -5.99 10.50 15.44
N TYR A 32 -6.27 9.87 14.32
CA TYR A 32 -5.41 8.86 13.71
C TYR A 32 -4.50 9.52 12.69
N PHE A 33 -3.20 9.26 12.76
CA PHE A 33 -2.20 9.83 11.86
C PHE A 33 -1.73 8.77 10.88
N HIS A 34 -1.93 9.03 9.59
CA HIS A 34 -1.51 8.12 8.53
C HIS A 34 0.00 8.21 8.31
N TYR A 35 0.68 7.06 8.32
CA TYR A 35 2.14 7.00 8.19
C TYR A 35 2.67 7.55 6.85
N TYR A 36 1.99 7.28 5.74
CA TYR A 36 2.51 7.54 4.39
C TYR A 36 2.20 8.93 3.85
N ASN A 37 0.96 9.38 3.98
CA ASN A 37 0.49 10.62 3.35
C ASN A 37 0.32 11.77 4.36
N LYS A 38 0.67 11.56 5.63
CA LYS A 38 0.53 12.53 6.73
C LYS A 38 -0.89 13.06 6.92
N ALA A 39 -1.90 12.41 6.33
CA ALA A 39 -3.28 12.75 6.56
C ALA A 39 -3.68 12.38 7.99
N THR A 40 -4.80 12.95 8.45
CA THR A 40 -5.36 12.63 9.76
C THR A 40 -6.85 12.30 9.64
N ASP A 41 -7.29 11.23 10.30
CA ASP A 41 -8.71 10.90 10.46
C ASP A 41 -9.14 11.16 11.91
N GLU A 42 -10.41 11.47 12.12
CA GLU A 42 -11.00 11.50 13.46
C GLU A 42 -11.31 10.07 13.94
N TYR A 43 -10.98 9.77 15.20
CA TYR A 43 -11.40 8.52 15.84
C TYR A 43 -12.72 8.71 16.57
N THR A 44 -13.76 8.05 16.07
CA THR A 44 -15.14 8.12 16.61
C THR A 44 -15.57 6.83 17.31
N GLY A 45 -14.66 5.88 17.50
CA GLY A 45 -14.94 4.58 18.12
C GLY A 45 -15.10 4.62 19.64
N GLY A 46 -15.29 3.45 20.24
CA GLY A 46 -15.45 3.29 21.69
C GLY A 46 -14.19 3.66 22.48
N ARG A 47 -14.35 4.05 23.75
CA ARG A 47 -13.23 4.52 24.60
C ARG A 47 -12.67 3.43 25.53
N LYS A 48 -12.93 2.15 25.25
CA LYS A 48 -12.33 1.04 26.00
C LYS A 48 -11.04 0.60 25.32
N LYS A 49 -10.14 0.00 26.09
CA LYS A 49 -8.87 -0.56 25.60
C LYS A 49 -9.06 -1.43 24.35
N ALA A 50 -10.07 -2.31 24.37
CA ALA A 50 -10.35 -3.21 23.25
C ALA A 50 -10.70 -2.46 21.96
N ASP A 51 -11.50 -1.39 22.06
CA ASP A 51 -11.96 -0.61 20.91
C ASP A 51 -10.79 0.10 20.21
N PHE A 52 -9.88 0.69 20.98
CA PHE A 52 -8.66 1.31 20.45
C PHE A 52 -7.76 0.30 19.73
N LEU A 53 -7.54 -0.87 20.33
CA LEU A 53 -6.69 -1.91 19.75
C LEU A 53 -7.30 -2.46 18.45
N THR A 54 -8.61 -2.72 18.44
CA THR A 54 -9.31 -3.19 17.25
C THR A 54 -9.22 -2.18 16.11
N TYR A 55 -9.46 -0.89 16.39
CA TYR A 55 -9.36 0.15 15.36
C TYR A 55 -7.95 0.27 14.77
N MET A 56 -6.91 0.28 15.62
CA MET A 56 -5.53 0.39 15.17
C MET A 56 -5.10 -0.83 14.34
N ARG A 57 -5.54 -2.04 14.71
CA ARG A 57 -5.30 -3.26 13.92
C ARG A 57 -5.98 -3.20 12.56
N LEU A 58 -7.24 -2.80 12.51
CA LEU A 58 -7.96 -2.67 11.23
C LEU A 58 -7.25 -1.68 10.30
N LYS A 59 -6.76 -0.55 10.80
CA LYS A 59 -6.02 0.43 9.99
C LYS A 59 -4.63 -0.08 9.53
N ASP A 60 -3.99 -0.95 10.31
CA ASP A 60 -2.74 -1.63 9.90
C ASP A 60 -2.99 -2.82 8.95
N GLU A 61 -4.14 -3.49 9.04
CA GLU A 61 -4.54 -4.58 8.13
C GLU A 61 -5.07 -4.06 6.79
N ASP A 62 -5.76 -2.92 6.77
CA ASP A 62 -6.16 -2.15 5.58
C ASP A 62 -4.95 -1.63 4.77
N ARG A 63 -3.73 -1.86 5.27
CA ARG A 63 -2.47 -1.77 4.54
C ARG A 63 -2.27 -2.91 3.54
N SER A 64 -2.81 -4.11 3.80
CA SER A 64 -2.64 -5.25 2.91
C SER A 64 -3.46 -5.13 1.62
N THR A 65 -4.46 -4.25 1.59
CA THR A 65 -5.37 -4.06 0.45
C THR A 65 -5.12 -2.77 -0.31
N ARG A 66 -4.36 -1.81 0.23
CA ARG A 66 -4.00 -0.55 -0.46
C ARG A 66 -2.60 -0.53 -1.09
N ASP A 67 -1.73 -1.45 -0.70
CA ASP A 67 -0.50 -1.76 -1.44
C ASP A 67 -0.71 -2.90 -2.48
N ILE A 68 -1.94 -3.40 -2.63
CA ILE A 68 -2.37 -4.21 -3.77
C ILE A 68 -3.28 -3.32 -4.63
N PRO A 69 -2.87 -2.91 -5.84
CA PRO A 69 -3.82 -2.42 -6.83
C PRO A 69 -4.92 -3.47 -6.94
N THR A 70 -6.19 -3.08 -6.72
CA THR A 70 -7.36 -3.92 -7.00
C THR A 70 -7.13 -4.67 -8.30
N GLU A 71 -7.09 -5.99 -8.19
CA GLU A 71 -6.82 -6.96 -9.24
C GLU A 71 -7.34 -6.48 -10.61
N PRO A 72 -6.47 -6.09 -11.57
CA PRO A 72 -6.91 -6.08 -12.95
C PRO A 72 -7.18 -7.53 -13.30
N GLU A 73 -8.39 -7.79 -13.82
CA GLU A 73 -8.87 -9.02 -14.46
C GLU A 73 -7.76 -10.04 -14.77
N PRO A 74 -7.93 -11.34 -14.45
CA PRO A 74 -6.91 -12.36 -14.65
C PRO A 74 -6.26 -12.16 -16.02
N MET A 75 -4.95 -11.88 -16.02
CA MET A 75 -4.23 -11.49 -17.23
C MET A 75 -4.60 -12.46 -18.36
N PRO A 76 -4.96 -11.96 -19.56
CA PRO A 76 -5.16 -12.83 -20.70
C PRO A 76 -3.91 -13.70 -20.84
N VAL A 77 -4.10 -15.01 -20.96
CA VAL A 77 -3.00 -15.92 -21.28
C VAL A 77 -2.41 -15.39 -22.58
N TRP A 78 -1.17 -14.90 -22.53
CA TRP A 78 -0.55 -14.18 -23.65
C TRP A 78 -0.47 -15.00 -24.94
N SER A 79 -0.68 -16.33 -24.87
CA SER A 79 -0.84 -17.21 -26.03
C SER A 79 -2.06 -16.87 -26.89
N ASP A 80 -3.09 -16.25 -26.32
CA ASP A 80 -4.40 -16.13 -26.97
C ASP A 80 -4.65 -14.72 -27.54
N ILE A 81 -3.70 -13.80 -27.34
CA ILE A 81 -3.77 -12.44 -27.89
C ILE A 81 -3.30 -12.48 -29.35
N THR A 82 -4.18 -12.13 -30.29
CA THR A 82 -3.83 -11.97 -31.71
C THR A 82 -2.64 -11.03 -31.87
N GLY A 83 -1.51 -11.54 -32.36
CA GLY A 83 -0.26 -10.78 -32.55
C GLY A 83 0.83 -11.05 -31.49
N SER A 84 0.57 -11.93 -30.52
CA SER A 84 1.57 -12.35 -29.51
C SER A 84 2.75 -13.13 -30.09
N ASP A 85 2.61 -13.69 -31.30
CA ASP A 85 3.68 -14.32 -32.08
C ASP A 85 4.89 -13.38 -32.34
N ARG A 86 4.68 -12.07 -32.21
CA ARG A 86 5.71 -11.04 -32.40
C ARG A 86 6.34 -10.55 -31.10
N ILE A 87 5.89 -11.04 -29.95
CA ILE A 87 6.42 -10.66 -28.64
C ILE A 87 7.59 -11.57 -28.31
N LEU A 88 8.79 -10.99 -28.19
CA LEU A 88 10.00 -11.71 -27.81
C LEU A 88 10.13 -11.77 -26.29
N GLN A 89 10.05 -12.96 -25.71
CA GLN A 89 10.23 -13.15 -24.27
C GLN A 89 11.70 -12.98 -23.87
N ILE A 90 11.97 -11.93 -23.11
CA ILE A 90 13.29 -11.65 -22.53
C ILE A 90 13.43 -12.42 -21.21
N THR A 91 14.56 -13.11 -21.08
CA THR A 91 14.98 -13.87 -19.89
C THR A 91 16.44 -13.57 -19.58
N ASP A 92 16.90 -13.95 -18.39
CA ASP A 92 18.29 -13.75 -17.96
C ASP A 92 19.31 -14.39 -18.93
N SER A 93 18.95 -15.48 -19.62
CA SER A 93 19.85 -16.18 -20.53
C SER A 93 19.92 -15.59 -21.94
N ASN A 94 18.90 -14.83 -22.36
CA ASN A 94 18.76 -14.39 -23.76
C ASN A 94 18.73 -12.86 -23.96
N HIS A 95 18.65 -12.07 -22.88
CA HIS A 95 18.41 -10.62 -22.95
C HIS A 95 19.44 -9.86 -23.80
N LEU A 96 20.75 -10.12 -23.65
CA LEU A 96 21.78 -9.43 -24.44
C LEU A 96 21.71 -9.75 -25.93
N GLN A 97 21.38 -10.98 -26.30
CA GLN A 97 21.27 -11.37 -27.71
C GLN A 97 20.08 -10.67 -28.37
N ILE A 98 18.94 -10.62 -27.67
CA ILE A 98 17.73 -9.97 -28.18
C ILE A 98 17.97 -8.46 -28.34
N LEU A 99 18.51 -7.79 -27.31
CA LEU A 99 18.72 -6.34 -27.37
C LEU A 99 19.77 -5.92 -28.41
N ASN A 100 20.81 -6.75 -28.65
CA ASN A 100 21.83 -6.44 -29.65
C ASN A 100 21.41 -6.77 -31.09
N LYS A 101 20.48 -7.72 -31.26
CA LYS A 101 20.01 -8.16 -32.59
C LYS A 101 19.04 -7.15 -33.22
N HIS A 102 18.33 -6.36 -32.41
CA HIS A 102 17.33 -5.41 -32.88
C HIS A 102 17.83 -3.96 -32.73
N LYS A 103 17.69 -3.15 -33.77
CA LYS A 103 18.13 -1.73 -33.76
C LYS A 103 17.41 -0.87 -32.71
N SER A 104 16.22 -1.28 -32.28
CA SER A 104 15.41 -0.61 -31.26
C SER A 104 14.43 -1.61 -30.65
N ALA A 105 14.16 -1.52 -29.35
CA ALA A 105 13.24 -2.40 -28.62
C ALA A 105 12.45 -1.62 -27.57
N LEU A 106 11.15 -1.91 -27.44
CA LEU A 106 10.30 -1.45 -26.35
C LEU A 106 10.08 -2.63 -25.40
N VAL A 107 10.53 -2.50 -24.15
CA VAL A 107 10.50 -3.60 -23.16
C VAL A 107 9.50 -3.27 -22.06
N MET A 108 8.54 -4.17 -21.86
CA MET A 108 7.59 -4.10 -20.75
C MET A 108 8.06 -5.02 -19.62
N PHE A 109 8.31 -4.46 -18.44
CA PHE A 109 8.73 -5.20 -17.25
C PHE A 109 7.49 -5.50 -16.39
N LEU A 110 7.22 -6.78 -16.15
CA LEU A 110 6.07 -7.24 -15.34
C LEU A 110 6.55 -8.11 -14.18
N ILE A 111 5.81 -8.08 -13.06
CA ILE A 111 6.04 -8.96 -11.91
C ILE A 111 5.05 -10.13 -12.00
N LEU A 112 5.55 -11.36 -12.17
CA LEU A 112 4.73 -12.57 -12.09
C LEU A 112 4.60 -12.99 -10.62
N VAL A 113 3.40 -12.87 -10.06
CA VAL A 113 3.11 -13.42 -8.72
C VAL A 113 2.71 -14.88 -8.89
N VAL A 114 3.57 -15.81 -8.47
CA VAL A 114 3.22 -17.23 -8.36
C VAL A 114 2.17 -17.36 -7.25
N GLN A 115 0.92 -17.60 -7.62
CA GLN A 115 -0.11 -17.95 -6.65
C GLN A 115 0.29 -19.27 -5.98
N ARG A 116 0.65 -19.21 -4.69
CA ARG A 116 0.65 -20.42 -3.87
C ARG A 116 -0.80 -20.81 -3.65
N VAL A 117 -1.27 -21.76 -4.45
CA VAL A 117 -2.47 -22.54 -4.13
C VAL A 117 -2.19 -23.20 -2.78
N THR A 118 -2.92 -22.77 -1.74
CA THR A 118 -2.97 -23.48 -0.48
C THR A 118 -4.29 -24.24 -0.46
N ASN A 119 -4.17 -25.56 -0.26
CA ASN A 119 -5.25 -26.55 -0.22
C ASN A 119 -6.21 -26.29 0.94
#